data_AF-A0A9W6Z713-F1
#
_entry.id   AF-A0A9W6Z713-F1
#
_cell.length_a   1.000
_cell.length_b   1.000
_cell.length_c   1.000
_cell.angle_alpha   90.00
_cell.angle_beta   90.00
_cell.angle_gamma   90.00
#
_symmetry.space_group_name_H-M   'P 1'
#
loop_
_entity.id
_entity.type
_entity.pdbx_description
1 polymer ?
#
loop_
_entity_poly.entity_id
_entity_poly.type
_entity_poly.pdbx_seq_one_letter_code
_entity_poly.pdbx_strand_id
1 'polypeptide(L)'
;MTTALNRVVPDDHNGDYFVHLDEGADDMSGHAKSSLVGVSLNVPITDGRLNLGTWQGVYLMEFRNYRHTRYCLATINGAKYD
;
A
#
# COMPACT_ATOMS: atom_id res chain seq x y z
N MET A 1 -0.51 11.62 2.57
CA MET A 1 -1.36 10.45 2.24
C MET A 1 -2.07 9.89 3.46
N THR A 2 -1.36 9.58 4.55
CA THR A 2 -1.93 9.02 5.80
C THR A 2 -3.11 9.81 6.35
N THR A 3 -3.05 11.14 6.42
CA THR A 3 -4.17 11.96 6.92
C THR A 3 -5.42 11.87 6.03
N ALA A 4 -5.27 11.73 4.72
CA ALA A 4 -6.41 11.58 3.82
C ALA A 4 -7.05 10.21 3.98
N LEU A 5 -6.23 9.14 4.00
CA LEU A 5 -6.70 7.78 4.19
C LEU A 5 -7.36 7.57 5.55
N ASN A 6 -6.84 8.17 6.62
CA ASN A 6 -7.46 8.10 7.95
C ASN A 6 -8.81 8.82 8.04
N ARG A 7 -9.13 9.73 7.11
CA ARG A 7 -10.48 10.33 7.01
C ARG A 7 -11.45 9.44 6.24
N VAL A 8 -10.96 8.64 5.29
CA VAL A 8 -11.77 7.71 4.50
C VAL A 8 -12.03 6.42 5.29
N VAL A 9 -11.00 5.92 5.96
CA VAL A 9 -11.03 4.71 6.79
C VAL A 9 -10.34 5.04 8.12
N PRO A 10 -11.08 5.50 9.13
CA PRO A 10 -10.52 5.75 10.45
C PRO A 10 -10.12 4.45 11.15
N ASP A 11 -9.20 4.55 12.10
CA ASP A 11 -8.90 3.44 13.03
C ASP A 11 -10.04 3.32 14.04
N ASP A 12 -10.33 2.10 14.47
CA ASP A 12 -11.46 1.78 15.33
C ASP A 12 -11.00 1.34 16.72
N HIS A 13 -10.81 2.32 17.59
CA HIS A 13 -10.30 2.09 18.94
C HIS A 13 -11.31 1.42 19.87
N ASN A 14 -12.60 1.52 19.58
CA ASN A 14 -13.66 1.05 20.46
C ASN A 14 -14.44 -0.14 19.87
N GLY A 15 -14.22 -0.48 18.59
CA GLY A 15 -14.99 -1.51 17.91
C GLY A 15 -16.35 -1.04 17.42
N ASP A 16 -16.51 0.26 17.17
CA ASP A 16 -17.80 0.88 16.80
C ASP A 16 -18.11 0.74 15.29
N TYR A 17 -17.10 0.48 14.46
CA TYR A 17 -17.18 0.53 13.00
C TYR A 17 -16.87 -0.81 12.33
N PHE A 18 -16.00 -1.62 12.93
CA PHE A 18 -15.56 -2.89 12.38
C PHE A 18 -15.88 -4.06 13.29
N VAL A 19 -16.31 -5.17 12.68
CA VAL A 19 -16.62 -6.41 13.40
C VAL A 19 -15.35 -7.20 13.75
N HIS A 20 -14.31 -7.11 12.92
CA HIS A 20 -13.03 -7.78 13.17
C HIS A 20 -12.09 -6.83 13.91
N LEU A 21 -11.67 -7.23 15.10
CA LEU A 21 -10.91 -6.41 16.06
C LEU A 21 -9.77 -7.20 16.72
N ASP A 22 -9.42 -8.34 16.13
CA ASP A 22 -8.61 -9.37 16.79
C ASP A 22 -7.14 -8.94 16.93
N GLU A 23 -6.65 -8.05 16.06
CA GLU A 23 -5.27 -7.59 16.05
C GLU A 23 -5.09 -6.10 16.39
N GLY A 24 -6.07 -5.49 17.07
CA GLY A 24 -5.99 -4.11 17.58
C GLY A 24 -6.73 -3.07 16.74
N ALA A 25 -6.69 -1.81 17.20
CA ALA A 25 -7.55 -0.73 16.69
C ALA A 25 -7.34 -0.37 15.20
N ASP A 26 -6.15 -0.64 14.68
CA ASP A 26 -5.73 -0.33 13.31
C ASP A 26 -5.70 -1.58 12.41
N ASP A 27 -6.35 -2.66 12.85
CA ASP A 27 -6.39 -3.94 12.15
C ASP A 27 -7.25 -3.84 10.88
N MET A 28 -8.56 -3.76 11.07
CA MET A 28 -9.50 -3.65 9.95
C MET A 28 -9.32 -2.39 9.12
N SER A 29 -8.94 -1.27 9.75
CA SER A 29 -8.63 -0.05 9.01
C SER A 29 -7.40 -0.25 8.12
N GLY A 30 -6.38 -0.98 8.59
CA GLY A 30 -5.21 -1.36 7.80
C GLY A 30 -5.57 -2.25 6.61
N HIS A 31 -6.41 -3.27 6.82
CA HIS A 31 -6.92 -4.14 5.76
C HIS A 31 -7.72 -3.37 4.69
N ALA A 32 -8.62 -2.48 5.13
CA ALA A 32 -9.43 -1.68 4.23
C ALA A 32 -8.59 -0.66 3.43
N LYS A 33 -7.64 0.05 4.08
CA LYS A 33 -6.71 0.97 3.40
C LYS A 33 -5.85 0.23 2.37
N SER A 34 -5.35 -0.97 2.70
CA SER A 34 -4.57 -1.79 1.77
C SER A 34 -5.38 -2.25 0.56
N SER A 35 -6.65 -2.64 0.77
CA SER A 35 -7.55 -3.04 -0.31
C SER A 35 -7.91 -1.89 -1.24
N LEU A 36 -8.08 -0.67 -0.71
CA LEU A 36 -8.37 0.53 -1.49
C LEU A 36 -7.18 1.03 -2.30
N VAL A 37 -5.98 1.02 -1.71
CA VAL A 37 -4.75 1.51 -2.36
C VAL A 37 -4.19 0.48 -3.34
N GLY A 38 -4.36 -0.80 -3.05
CA GLY A 38 -3.75 -1.90 -3.78
C GLY A 38 -2.45 -2.38 -3.15
N VAL A 39 -2.12 -3.66 -3.41
CA VAL A 39 -0.95 -4.36 -2.86
C VAL A 39 0.17 -4.57 -3.88
N SER A 40 -0.03 -4.13 -5.12
CA SER A 40 0.93 -4.28 -6.20
C SER A 40 0.84 -3.12 -7.19
N LEU A 41 1.91 -2.96 -7.96
CA LEU A 41 2.04 -1.95 -9.01
C LEU A 41 2.71 -2.58 -10.23
N ASN A 42 2.27 -2.16 -11.41
CA ASN A 42 2.93 -2.47 -12.68
C ASN A 42 3.50 -1.17 -13.24
N VAL A 43 4.81 -1.13 -13.43
CA VAL A 43 5.53 0.05 -13.92
C VAL A 43 6.20 -0.30 -15.24
N PRO A 44 5.84 0.37 -16.35
CA PRO A 44 6.50 0.14 -17.64
C PRO A 44 7.99 0.45 -17.56
N ILE A 45 8.77 -0.24 -18.38
CA ILE A 45 10.21 -0.02 -18.51
C ILE A 45 10.49 0.36 -19.97
N THR A 46 11.18 1.49 -20.17
CA THR A 46 11.61 1.97 -21.48
C THR A 46 13.10 2.25 -21.42
N ASP A 47 13.88 1.74 -22.38
CA ASP A 47 15.34 1.91 -22.46
C ASP A 47 16.08 1.59 -21.15
N GLY A 48 15.65 0.52 -20.47
CA GLY A 48 16.24 0.08 -19.20
C GLY A 48 15.92 0.95 -17.99
N ARG A 49 14.96 1.88 -18.09
CA ARG A 49 14.54 2.77 -17.00
C ARG A 49 13.07 2.60 -16.68
N LEU A 50 12.72 2.66 -15.40
CA LEU A 50 11.31 2.75 -14.98
C LEU A 50 10.69 4.01 -15.59
N ASN A 51 9.58 3.85 -16.29
CA ASN A 51 8.89 4.93 -16.97
C ASN A 51 7.95 5.65 -15.99
N LEU A 52 8.57 6.42 -15.08
CA LEU A 52 7.88 7.26 -14.11
C LEU A 52 7.91 8.72 -14.57
N GLY A 53 6.81 9.45 -14.35
CA GLY A 53 6.79 10.90 -14.51
C GLY A 53 7.61 11.62 -13.44
N THR A 54 7.91 12.91 -13.67
CA THR A 54 8.76 13.75 -12.80
C THR A 54 8.36 13.71 -11.32
N TRP A 55 7.07 13.54 -11.02
CA TRP A 55 6.51 13.57 -9.67
C TRP A 55 5.90 12.23 -9.23
N GLN A 56 6.22 11.12 -9.92
CA GLN A 56 5.78 9.79 -9.54
C GLN A 56 6.85 9.07 -8.74
N GLY A 57 6.49 8.60 -7.55
CA GLY A 57 7.33 7.78 -6.69
C GLY A 57 6.64 6.46 -6.35
N VAL A 58 7.43 5.43 -6.09
CA VAL A 58 6.94 4.14 -5.59
C VAL A 58 7.12 4.11 -4.08
N TYR A 59 6.04 3.83 -3.35
CA TYR A 59 6.02 3.87 -1.89
C TYR A 59 5.46 2.56 -1.33
N LEU A 60 6.14 2.02 -0.32
CA LEU A 60 5.53 1.07 0.60
C LEU A 60 4.72 1.88 1.63
N MET A 61 3.41 1.67 1.67
CA MET A 61 2.54 2.29 2.65
C MET A 61 2.24 1.30 3.77
N GLU A 62 2.87 1.51 4.93
CA GLU A 62 2.55 0.76 6.15
C GLU A 62 1.30 1.38 6.81
N PHE A 63 0.30 0.55 7.07
CA PHE A 63 -0.96 0.97 7.69
C PHE A 63 -1.16 0.42 9.10
N ARG A 64 -0.22 -0.41 9.58
CA ARG A 64 -0.18 -0.87 10.97
C ARG A 64 0.80 0.01 11.75
N ASN A 65 0.42 0.39 12.97
CA ASN A 65 1.21 1.21 13.88
C ASN A 65 2.28 0.40 14.60
N TYR A 66 2.05 -0.91 14.76
CA TYR A 66 3.05 -1.81 15.32
C TYR A 66 4.16 -2.12 14.32
N ARG A 67 5.34 -2.44 14.83
CA ARG A 67 6.50 -2.74 13.99
C ARG A 67 6.30 -4.07 13.28
N HIS A 68 6.31 -4.03 11.95
CA HIS A 68 6.35 -5.22 11.10
C HIS A 68 7.57 -5.21 10.18
N THR A 69 8.00 -6.40 9.77
CA THR A 69 8.94 -6.57 8.66
C THR A 69 8.14 -6.87 7.40
N ARG A 70 8.33 -6.07 6.34
CA ARG A 70 7.67 -6.25 5.04
C ARG A 70 8.69 -6.68 3.99
N TYR A 71 8.25 -7.55 3.10
CA TYR A 71 9.03 -7.97 1.94
C TYR A 71 8.29 -7.51 0.68
N CYS A 72 8.97 -6.75 -0.17
CA CYS A 72 8.44 -6.35 -1.47
C CYS A 72 9.09 -7.22 -2.55
N LEU A 73 8.28 -7.88 -3.37
CA LEU A 73 8.76 -8.63 -4.52
C LEU A 73 8.76 -7.74 -5.75
N ALA A 74 9.88 -7.70 -6.46
CA ALA A 74 9.97 -7.09 -7.79
C ALA A 74 10.20 -8.18 -8.83
N THR A 75 9.36 -8.22 -9.85
CA THR A 75 9.52 -9.07 -11.02
C THR A 75 9.74 -8.19 -12.23
N ILE A 76 10.85 -8.38 -12.94
CA ILE A 76 11.14 -7.69 -14.19
C ILE A 76 10.92 -8.71 -15.31
N ASN A 77 10.00 -8.41 -16.21
CA ASN A 77 9.68 -9.23 -17.36
C ASN A 77 9.58 -8.35 -18.61
N GLY A 78 10.15 -8.81 -19.72
CA GLY A 78 10.13 -8.11 -20.99
C GLY A 78 11.22 -8.64 -21.93
N ALA A 79 11.21 -8.13 -23.16
CA ALA A 79 12.25 -8.38 -24.15
C ALA A 79 12.94 -7.06 -24.52
N LYS A 80 14.18 -7.15 -25.00
CA LYS A 80 14.86 -6.00 -25.61
C LYS A 80 14.11 -5.65 -26.90
N TYR A 81 13.79 -4.36 -27.08
CA TYR A 81 13.38 -3.87 -28.39
C TYR A 81 14.64 -3.77 -29.27
N ASP A 82 14.63 -4.46 -30.42
CA ASP A 82 15.69 -4.44 -31.43
C ASP A 82 15.70 -3.14 -32.24
#